data_AF-A0A183B0H2-F1
#
_entry.id   AF-A0A183B0H2-F1
#
_cell.length_a   1.000
_cell.length_b   1.000
_cell.length_c   1.000
_cell.angle_alpha   90.00
_cell.angle_beta   90.00
_cell.angle_gamma   90.00
#
_symmetry.space_group_name_H-M   'P 1'
#
loop_
_entity.id
_entity.type
_entity.pdbx_description
1 polymer ?
#
loop_
_entity_poly.entity_id
_entity_poly.type
_entity_poly.pdbx_seq_one_letter_code
_entity_poly.pdbx_strand_id
1 'polypeptide(L)'
;MKKPQRLADGALRCLGLLLLVSSLESTQFEKAIYHYLPEKSLSYCSRKLNASHQIGCSSKLGGSVGVLWIANQSDEVSQIVSKSENIVLAVDLHLFTNTSLMHEVRSSVAIAGLLVFASSASSTPPMFSESSDCPNAPYSLYGSERQCNVTPSWNPPGSEYALVEWPFPVVLIQDPNSTLKVDLSNCFQQFNAQPLDDSRCAVEINNGMSAVHSTTVCNRRQYLMSLQPFKAPDVFCDELTGVNIVLSTSNTSHHNLLASGPETGSNLTARAPNSSLVVLTRMDARSMFERSGFGSQGVLPGVAVLLSTAVHLLRQPAFKNSQLKRDLFFVFLDNEAYDFMGSGRLHYDLREELLSRYTGYPLGWDHIYGLIELGELGLPSNKTQPSYYMLTDDAIRNQVRNPMTSLRIFLLFGLIKPRYFSHTC
;
A
#
# COMPACT_ATOMS: atom_id res chain seq x y z
N MET A 1 72.28 -14.52 -11.72
CA MET A 1 71.20 -13.93 -12.55
C MET A 1 70.07 -13.47 -11.63
N LYS A 2 70.04 -12.18 -11.24
CA LYS A 2 69.00 -11.60 -10.37
C LYS A 2 68.15 -10.62 -11.20
N LYS A 3 66.83 -10.84 -11.12
CA LYS A 3 65.73 -10.19 -11.85
C LYS A 3 65.55 -8.69 -11.54
N PRO A 4 64.91 -7.92 -12.44
CA PRO A 4 64.53 -6.52 -12.23
C PRO A 4 63.22 -6.45 -11.43
N GLN A 5 63.18 -5.64 -10.36
CA GLN A 5 62.01 -5.60 -9.47
C GLN A 5 61.72 -4.22 -8.86
N ARG A 6 62.16 -3.12 -9.48
CA ARG A 6 62.00 -1.76 -8.91
C ARG A 6 61.26 -0.73 -9.77
N LEU A 7 60.75 -1.09 -10.96
CA LEU A 7 59.98 -0.17 -11.81
C LEU A 7 58.45 -0.33 -11.73
N ALA A 8 57.94 -1.41 -11.13
CA ALA A 8 56.49 -1.68 -11.08
C ALA A 8 55.77 -0.95 -9.93
N ASP A 9 56.43 -0.71 -8.78
CA ASP A 9 55.79 -0.13 -7.59
C ASP A 9 55.51 1.37 -7.72
N GLY A 10 56.29 2.11 -8.51
CA GLY A 10 56.07 3.54 -8.76
C GLY A 10 54.89 3.79 -9.69
N ALA A 11 54.74 2.98 -10.74
CA ALA A 11 53.64 3.08 -11.69
C ALA A 11 52.28 2.74 -11.04
N LEU A 12 52.24 1.74 -10.16
CA LEU A 12 51.02 1.33 -9.47
C LEU A 12 50.54 2.37 -8.44
N ARG A 13 51.46 3.06 -7.78
CA ARG A 13 51.14 4.18 -6.86
C ARG A 13 50.67 5.43 -7.60
N CYS A 14 51.27 5.76 -8.75
CA CYS A 14 50.80 6.86 -9.59
C CYS A 14 49.43 6.56 -10.21
N LEU A 15 49.17 5.32 -10.64
CA LEU A 15 47.85 4.92 -11.16
C LEU A 15 46.77 5.00 -10.07
N GLY A 16 47.08 4.57 -8.84
CA GLY A 16 46.18 4.68 -7.69
C GLY A 16 45.87 6.13 -7.29
N LEU A 17 46.87 7.03 -7.32
CA LEU A 17 46.65 8.47 -7.08
C LEU A 17 45.87 9.14 -8.22
N LEU A 18 46.13 8.79 -9.48
CA LEU A 18 45.39 9.31 -10.64
C LEU A 18 43.92 8.87 -10.62
N LEU A 19 43.63 7.62 -10.26
CA LEU A 19 42.27 7.11 -10.10
C LEU A 19 41.54 7.81 -8.95
N LEU A 20 42.21 8.04 -7.81
CA LEU A 20 41.64 8.79 -6.69
C LEU A 20 41.36 10.25 -7.06
N VAL A 21 42.28 10.96 -7.71
CA VAL A 21 42.07 12.36 -8.13
C VAL A 21 40.94 12.47 -9.16
N SER A 22 40.87 11.55 -10.14
CA SER A 22 39.79 11.53 -11.13
C SER A 22 38.40 11.32 -10.51
N SER A 23 38.32 10.52 -9.44
CA SER A 23 37.06 10.26 -8.73
C SER A 23 36.58 11.47 -7.91
N LEU A 24 37.49 12.30 -7.38
CA LEU A 24 37.12 13.51 -6.65
C LEU A 24 36.63 14.63 -7.58
N GLU A 25 37.31 14.87 -8.71
CA GLU A 25 36.92 15.91 -9.68
C GLU A 25 35.57 15.62 -10.35
N SER A 26 35.28 14.35 -10.64
CA SER A 26 34.02 13.92 -11.27
C SER A 26 32.78 14.33 -10.48
N THR A 27 32.83 14.24 -9.14
CA THR A 27 31.66 14.54 -8.28
C THR A 27 31.34 16.04 -8.20
N GLN A 28 32.33 16.91 -8.42
CA GLN A 28 32.12 18.35 -8.39
C GLN A 28 31.54 18.86 -9.71
N PHE A 29 31.97 18.28 -10.83
CA PHE A 29 31.36 18.52 -12.15
C PHE A 29 29.91 18.05 -12.21
N GLU A 30 29.63 16.86 -11.68
CA GLU A 30 28.26 16.33 -11.61
C GLU A 30 27.34 17.28 -10.84
N LYS A 31 27.77 17.79 -9.68
CA LYS A 31 27.01 18.78 -8.88
C LYS A 31 26.88 20.16 -9.53
N ALA A 32 27.75 20.49 -10.48
CA ALA A 32 27.64 21.74 -11.24
C ALA A 32 26.61 21.64 -12.37
N ILE A 33 26.29 20.41 -12.81
CA ILE A 33 25.36 20.14 -13.93
C ILE A 33 23.99 19.67 -13.42
N TYR A 34 23.98 18.76 -12.45
CA TYR A 34 22.78 18.09 -11.94
C TYR A 34 22.38 18.62 -10.57
N HIS A 35 21.10 18.95 -10.45
CA HIS A 35 20.47 19.26 -9.17
C HIS A 35 19.55 18.11 -8.76
N TYR A 36 19.97 17.34 -7.76
CA TYR A 36 19.20 16.19 -7.26
C TYR A 36 18.08 16.64 -6.33
N LEU A 37 16.85 16.23 -6.64
CA LEU A 37 15.72 16.40 -5.74
C LEU A 37 15.85 15.45 -4.54
N PRO A 38 15.53 15.88 -3.31
CA PRO A 38 15.70 15.07 -2.12
C PRO A 38 14.73 13.89 -2.13
N GLU A 39 15.25 12.66 -2.13
CA GLU A 39 14.44 11.44 -2.19
C GLU A 39 13.35 11.37 -1.12
N LYS A 40 13.58 11.93 0.08
CA LYS A 40 12.60 11.93 1.18
C LYS A 40 11.31 12.67 0.84
N SER A 41 11.38 13.62 -0.09
CA SER A 41 10.23 14.39 -0.59
C SER A 41 9.57 13.74 -1.81
N LEU A 42 10.14 12.65 -2.34
CA LEU A 42 9.65 11.99 -3.55
C LEU A 42 8.99 10.66 -3.21
N SER A 43 7.86 10.41 -3.84
CA SER A 43 7.14 9.14 -3.80
C SER A 43 6.88 8.71 -5.24
N TYR A 44 7.57 7.66 -5.66
CA TYR A 44 7.47 7.17 -7.03
C TYR A 44 6.25 6.28 -7.21
N CYS A 45 5.63 6.34 -8.38
CA CYS A 45 4.71 5.32 -8.82
C CYS A 45 5.49 4.09 -9.30
N SER A 46 5.10 2.91 -8.83
CA SER A 46 5.78 1.65 -9.15
C SER A 46 4.90 0.67 -9.90
N ARG A 47 5.55 -0.17 -10.71
CA ARG A 47 4.88 -1.19 -11.51
C ARG A 47 4.46 -2.35 -10.62
N LYS A 48 3.20 -2.76 -10.73
CA LYS A 48 2.67 -4.00 -10.14
C LYS A 48 2.13 -4.88 -11.27
N LEU A 49 2.12 -6.19 -11.04
CA LEU A 49 1.70 -7.16 -12.04
C LEU A 49 0.46 -7.90 -11.54
N ASN A 50 -0.47 -8.12 -12.46
CA ASN A 50 -1.57 -9.06 -12.31
C ASN A 50 -1.30 -10.29 -13.21
N ALA A 51 -2.10 -11.34 -13.07
CA ALA A 51 -2.01 -12.56 -13.85
C ALA A 51 -2.06 -12.30 -15.38
N SER A 52 -2.81 -11.27 -15.81
CA SER A 52 -3.01 -10.94 -17.23
C SER A 52 -2.27 -9.70 -17.72
N HIS A 53 -2.12 -8.67 -16.89
CA HIS A 53 -1.63 -7.34 -17.30
C HIS A 53 -0.73 -6.71 -16.22
N GLN A 54 -0.20 -5.53 -16.53
CA GLN A 54 0.58 -4.72 -15.61
C GLN A 54 -0.12 -3.40 -15.33
N ILE A 55 0.17 -2.82 -14.17
CA ILE A 55 -0.39 -1.55 -13.70
C ILE A 55 0.73 -0.71 -13.09
N GLY A 56 0.47 0.57 -12.87
CA GLY A 56 1.46 1.51 -12.32
C GLY A 56 2.42 2.03 -13.38
N CYS A 57 3.63 2.41 -12.96
CA CYS A 57 4.53 3.24 -13.76
C CYS A 57 5.97 2.71 -13.78
N SER A 58 6.76 3.17 -14.76
CA SER A 58 8.21 2.89 -14.87
C SER A 58 8.87 3.94 -15.75
N SER A 59 10.12 4.30 -15.45
CA SER A 59 10.95 5.01 -16.43
C SER A 59 11.48 4.05 -17.50
N LYS A 60 12.08 4.64 -18.54
CA LYS A 60 12.95 3.91 -19.47
C LYS A 60 14.19 3.40 -18.72
N LEU A 61 14.83 2.37 -19.27
CA LEU A 61 16.11 1.88 -18.75
C LEU A 61 17.17 2.99 -18.90
N GLY A 62 17.80 3.37 -17.79
CA GLY A 62 18.74 4.50 -17.77
C GLY A 62 18.07 5.87 -17.57
N GLY A 63 16.79 5.92 -17.20
CA GLY A 63 16.06 7.15 -16.89
C GLY A 63 15.20 7.68 -18.04
N SER A 64 14.13 8.37 -17.69
CA SER A 64 13.29 9.13 -18.63
C SER A 64 13.63 10.61 -18.50
N VAL A 65 14.18 11.20 -19.56
CA VAL A 65 14.56 12.62 -19.62
C VAL A 65 13.57 13.40 -20.48
N GLY A 66 13.21 14.61 -20.04
CA GLY A 66 12.43 15.53 -20.87
C GLY A 66 12.54 16.98 -20.42
N VAL A 67 12.17 17.90 -21.33
CA VAL A 67 12.14 19.34 -21.05
C VAL A 67 11.00 19.62 -20.06
N LEU A 68 11.30 20.34 -18.99
CA LEU A 68 10.33 20.67 -17.95
C LEU A 68 9.27 21.63 -18.49
N TRP A 69 8.00 21.30 -18.29
CA TRP A 69 6.87 22.21 -18.48
C TRP A 69 6.01 22.22 -17.21
N ILE A 70 5.68 23.41 -16.73
CA ILE A 70 4.82 23.59 -15.55
C ILE A 70 3.47 24.10 -16.02
N ALA A 71 2.39 23.44 -15.60
CA ALA A 71 1.02 23.86 -15.89
C ALA A 71 0.25 24.11 -14.59
N ASN A 72 -0.42 25.26 -14.53
CA ASN A 72 -1.25 25.67 -13.39
C ASN A 72 -2.75 25.53 -13.71
N GLN A 73 -3.10 25.47 -15.01
CA GLN A 73 -4.48 25.39 -15.50
C GLN A 73 -4.66 24.21 -16.48
N SER A 74 -5.89 23.73 -16.63
CA SER A 74 -6.23 22.64 -17.55
C SER A 74 -5.89 22.96 -19.00
N ASP A 75 -6.13 24.21 -19.42
CA ASP A 75 -5.94 24.61 -20.82
C ASP A 75 -4.46 24.62 -21.21
N GLU A 76 -3.58 24.96 -20.28
CA GLU A 76 -2.12 24.89 -20.46
C GLU A 76 -1.67 23.44 -20.66
N VAL A 77 -2.26 22.50 -19.92
CA VAL A 77 -1.92 21.07 -20.05
C VAL A 77 -2.25 20.57 -21.46
N SER A 78 -3.46 20.80 -21.97
CA SER A 78 -3.83 20.36 -23.33
C SER A 78 -2.97 21.05 -24.40
N GLN A 79 -2.60 22.33 -24.21
CA GLN A 79 -1.65 23.00 -25.10
C GLN A 79 -0.27 22.35 -25.06
N ILE A 80 0.27 22.02 -23.88
CA ILE A 80 1.58 21.38 -23.72
C ILE A 80 1.58 19.98 -24.34
N VAL A 81 0.51 19.21 -24.15
CA VAL A 81 0.35 17.87 -24.70
C VAL A 81 0.42 17.88 -26.24
N SER A 82 0.03 18.98 -26.88
CA SER A 82 0.11 19.17 -28.34
C SER A 82 1.48 19.61 -28.87
N LYS A 83 2.48 19.86 -27.99
CA LYS A 83 3.83 20.33 -28.36
C LYS A 83 4.79 19.18 -28.74
N SER A 84 6.08 19.51 -28.81
CA SER A 84 7.19 18.62 -29.12
C SER A 84 7.28 17.39 -28.22
N GLU A 85 7.98 16.37 -28.69
CA GLU A 85 8.22 15.14 -27.93
C GLU A 85 9.22 15.32 -26.78
N ASN A 86 9.14 14.44 -25.77
CA ASN A 86 9.99 14.37 -24.57
C ASN A 86 9.81 15.53 -23.58
N ILE A 87 8.59 15.68 -23.07
CA ILE A 87 8.21 16.65 -22.03
C ILE A 87 8.10 15.96 -20.67
N VAL A 88 8.68 16.56 -19.64
CA VAL A 88 8.33 16.25 -18.25
C VAL A 88 7.34 17.31 -17.79
N LEU A 89 6.09 16.90 -17.59
CA LEU A 89 5.01 17.78 -17.18
C LEU A 89 4.96 17.84 -15.65
N ALA A 90 4.90 19.04 -15.08
CA ALA A 90 4.72 19.26 -13.66
C ALA A 90 3.38 19.97 -13.40
N VAL A 91 2.55 19.37 -12.55
CA VAL A 91 1.20 19.84 -12.22
C VAL A 91 0.95 19.82 -10.73
N ASP A 92 0.00 20.63 -10.29
CA ASP A 92 -0.57 20.55 -8.95
C ASP A 92 -1.61 19.43 -8.82
N LEU A 93 -1.83 18.97 -7.58
CA LEU A 93 -2.74 17.87 -7.27
C LEU A 93 -4.15 18.08 -7.87
N HIS A 94 -4.70 19.30 -7.89
CA HIS A 94 -6.05 19.53 -8.42
C HIS A 94 -6.17 19.20 -9.92
N LEU A 95 -5.13 19.46 -10.73
CA LEU A 95 -5.10 19.06 -12.14
C LEU A 95 -4.93 17.54 -12.27
N PHE A 96 -4.11 16.94 -11.42
CA PHE A 96 -3.91 15.49 -11.41
C PHE A 96 -5.22 14.73 -11.09
N THR A 97 -6.05 15.27 -10.19
CA THR A 97 -7.34 14.64 -9.86
C THR A 97 -8.39 14.68 -10.98
N ASN A 98 -8.16 15.46 -12.04
CA ASN A 98 -9.05 15.50 -13.19
C ASN A 98 -8.76 14.31 -14.12
N THR A 99 -9.60 13.28 -14.04
CA THR A 99 -9.46 12.03 -14.79
C THR A 99 -9.48 12.21 -16.30
N SER A 100 -10.35 13.09 -16.81
CA SER A 100 -10.42 13.38 -18.24
C SER A 100 -9.14 14.03 -18.76
N LEU A 101 -8.58 14.97 -18.00
CA LEU A 101 -7.32 15.63 -18.35
C LEU A 101 -6.14 14.65 -18.30
N MET A 102 -6.04 13.84 -17.25
CA MET A 102 -4.96 12.87 -17.13
C MET A 102 -5.07 11.73 -18.14
N HIS A 103 -6.28 11.42 -18.64
CA HIS A 103 -6.46 10.52 -19.77
C HIS A 103 -5.78 11.07 -21.03
N GLU A 104 -5.96 12.37 -21.33
CA GLU A 104 -5.29 13.06 -22.45
C GLU A 104 -3.76 12.99 -22.29
N VAL A 105 -3.23 13.37 -21.13
CA VAL A 105 -1.79 13.33 -20.80
C VAL A 105 -1.23 11.91 -20.96
N ARG A 106 -1.94 10.89 -20.45
CA ARG A 106 -1.53 9.48 -20.53
C ARG A 106 -1.50 8.96 -21.96
N SER A 107 -2.41 9.42 -22.81
CA SER A 107 -2.49 9.00 -24.22
C SER A 107 -1.46 9.67 -25.13
N SER A 108 -0.78 10.72 -24.64
CA SER A 108 0.19 11.47 -25.42
C SER A 108 1.55 10.80 -25.49
N VAL A 109 2.11 10.75 -26.70
CA VAL A 109 3.50 10.32 -26.94
C VAL A 109 4.52 11.39 -26.57
N ALA A 110 4.08 12.64 -26.38
CA ALA A 110 4.97 13.75 -26.06
C ALA A 110 5.48 13.69 -24.61
N ILE A 111 4.73 13.07 -23.70
CA ILE A 111 5.02 13.05 -22.27
C ILE A 111 6.02 11.93 -21.94
N ALA A 112 7.19 12.32 -21.45
CA ALA A 112 8.24 11.43 -20.96
C ALA A 112 8.18 11.17 -19.45
N GLY A 113 7.46 12.01 -18.69
CA GLY A 113 7.29 11.89 -17.24
C GLY A 113 6.32 12.90 -16.66
N LEU A 114 5.80 12.61 -15.46
CA LEU A 114 4.84 13.46 -14.76
C LEU A 114 5.27 13.71 -13.31
N LEU A 115 5.35 14.97 -12.93
CA LEU A 115 5.58 15.43 -11.56
C LEU A 115 4.28 15.98 -10.99
N VAL A 116 3.87 15.51 -9.83
CA VAL A 116 2.65 15.95 -9.15
C VAL A 116 3.03 16.58 -7.83
N PHE A 117 2.73 17.87 -7.65
CA PHE A 117 2.92 18.53 -6.35
C PHE A 117 1.75 18.21 -5.42
N ALA A 118 2.06 17.65 -4.25
CA ALA A 118 1.07 17.40 -3.22
C ALA A 118 0.42 18.71 -2.75
N SER A 119 -0.86 18.63 -2.37
CA SER A 119 -1.57 19.78 -1.77
C SER A 119 -0.84 20.27 -0.52
N SER A 120 -0.78 21.58 -0.33
CA SER A 120 -0.36 22.16 0.94
C SER A 120 -1.39 21.85 2.03
N ALA A 121 -0.97 21.88 3.29
CA ALA A 121 -1.82 21.58 4.43
C ALA A 121 -2.98 22.58 4.63
N SER A 122 -2.96 23.73 3.94
CA SER A 122 -3.95 24.81 4.07
C SER A 122 -5.09 24.73 3.06
N SER A 123 -4.99 23.93 2.00
CA SER A 123 -6.07 23.77 1.02
C SER A 123 -6.94 22.56 1.35
N THR A 124 -8.25 22.70 1.16
CA THR A 124 -9.17 21.55 1.20
C THR A 124 -8.83 20.63 0.04
N PRO A 125 -8.39 19.39 0.30
CA PRO A 125 -8.01 18.48 -0.77
C PRO A 125 -9.23 18.15 -1.63
N PRO A 126 -9.06 18.02 -2.96
CA PRO A 126 -10.13 17.53 -3.82
C PRO A 126 -10.59 16.15 -3.37
N MET A 127 -11.88 15.85 -3.56
CA MET A 127 -12.40 14.52 -3.31
C MET A 127 -11.85 13.58 -4.38
N PHE A 128 -10.92 12.71 -3.99
CA PHE A 128 -10.18 11.86 -4.91
C PHE A 128 -9.79 10.55 -4.23
N SER A 129 -9.93 9.45 -4.97
CA SER A 129 -9.45 8.14 -4.56
C SER A 129 -8.75 7.47 -5.73
N GLU A 130 -7.53 6.97 -5.53
CA GLU A 130 -6.76 6.24 -6.54
C GLU A 130 -7.35 4.84 -6.83
N SER A 131 -8.26 4.37 -5.98
CA SER A 131 -8.95 3.08 -6.11
C SER A 131 -10.12 3.15 -7.11
N SER A 132 -10.69 2.00 -7.45
CA SER A 132 -11.97 1.93 -8.17
C SER A 132 -13.14 2.38 -7.30
N ASP A 133 -14.25 2.69 -7.97
CA ASP A 133 -15.54 2.99 -7.34
C ASP A 133 -16.13 1.81 -6.54
N CYS A 134 -15.72 0.59 -6.91
CA CYS A 134 -16.08 -0.66 -6.27
C CYS A 134 -14.83 -1.53 -6.04
N PRO A 135 -14.12 -1.35 -4.90
CA PRO A 135 -12.90 -2.10 -4.60
C PRO A 135 -13.15 -3.61 -4.46
N ASN A 136 -12.17 -4.43 -4.88
CA ASN A 136 -12.14 -5.90 -4.79
C ASN A 136 -13.37 -6.64 -5.36
N ALA A 137 -14.15 -5.98 -6.23
CA ALA A 137 -15.38 -6.52 -6.77
C ALA A 137 -15.26 -7.92 -7.42
N PRO A 138 -14.23 -8.22 -8.23
CA PRO A 138 -14.10 -9.52 -8.89
C PRO A 138 -13.88 -10.69 -7.92
N TYR A 139 -13.36 -10.41 -6.73
CA TYR A 139 -13.04 -11.42 -5.71
C TYR A 139 -14.06 -11.44 -4.57
N SER A 140 -15.15 -10.69 -4.72
CA SER A 140 -16.24 -10.69 -3.75
C SER A 140 -17.11 -11.94 -3.85
N LEU A 141 -17.72 -12.31 -2.71
CA LEU A 141 -18.71 -13.40 -2.65
C LEU A 141 -19.93 -13.14 -3.55
N TYR A 142 -20.32 -11.87 -3.71
CA TYR A 142 -21.52 -11.48 -4.45
C TYR A 142 -21.26 -11.28 -5.96
N GLY A 143 -19.99 -11.29 -6.38
CA GLY A 143 -19.56 -10.90 -7.71
C GLY A 143 -19.73 -9.40 -7.97
N SER A 144 -19.09 -8.92 -9.04
CA SER A 144 -19.06 -7.49 -9.36
C SER A 144 -20.45 -6.88 -9.58
N GLU A 145 -21.36 -7.60 -10.24
CA GLU A 145 -22.68 -7.06 -10.56
C GLU A 145 -23.48 -6.71 -9.29
N ARG A 146 -23.52 -7.61 -8.31
CA ARG A 146 -24.31 -7.39 -7.10
C ARG A 146 -23.59 -6.47 -6.10
N GLN A 147 -22.26 -6.55 -6.01
CA GLN A 147 -21.50 -5.69 -5.09
C GLN A 147 -21.45 -4.23 -5.55
N CYS A 148 -21.34 -4.00 -6.86
CA CYS A 148 -21.10 -2.66 -7.40
C CYS A 148 -22.37 -1.96 -7.86
N ASN A 149 -23.46 -2.70 -8.15
CA ASN A 149 -24.75 -2.10 -8.50
C ASN A 149 -25.53 -1.67 -7.24
N VAL A 150 -24.90 -0.82 -6.44
CA VAL A 150 -25.45 -0.21 -5.23
C VAL A 150 -25.44 1.31 -5.35
N THR A 151 -26.41 1.98 -4.73
CA THR A 151 -26.50 3.45 -4.76
C THR A 151 -26.58 4.00 -3.34
N PRO A 152 -25.64 4.88 -2.92
CA PRO A 152 -24.42 5.26 -3.64
C PRO A 152 -23.44 4.10 -3.78
N SER A 153 -22.49 4.21 -4.72
CA SER A 153 -21.37 3.25 -4.84
C SER A 153 -20.51 3.27 -3.58
N TRP A 154 -19.73 2.20 -3.35
CA TRP A 154 -18.89 2.08 -2.15
C TRP A 154 -17.81 3.17 -2.07
N ASN A 155 -17.22 3.56 -3.20
CA ASN A 155 -16.21 4.62 -3.29
C ASN A 155 -16.53 5.60 -4.43
N PRO A 156 -17.51 6.50 -4.28
CA PRO A 156 -17.90 7.43 -5.35
C PRO A 156 -16.77 8.25 -6.01
N PRO A 157 -15.70 8.69 -5.29
CA PRO A 157 -14.58 9.41 -5.91
C PRO A 157 -13.49 8.52 -6.51
N GLY A 158 -13.77 7.24 -6.78
CA GLY A 158 -12.82 6.30 -7.37
C GLY A 158 -12.39 6.71 -8.79
N SER A 159 -11.08 6.83 -8.99
CA SER A 159 -10.45 7.21 -10.28
C SER A 159 -9.74 6.07 -10.99
N GLU A 160 -9.53 4.94 -10.31
CA GLU A 160 -8.77 3.77 -10.81
C GLU A 160 -7.29 4.05 -11.13
N TYR A 161 -6.73 5.19 -10.71
CA TYR A 161 -5.33 5.54 -11.02
C TYR A 161 -4.31 4.50 -10.54
N ALA A 162 -4.60 3.81 -9.44
CA ALA A 162 -3.76 2.73 -8.94
C ALA A 162 -3.97 1.40 -9.68
N LEU A 163 -4.94 1.30 -10.58
CA LEU A 163 -5.31 0.09 -11.34
C LEU A 163 -5.00 0.18 -12.84
N VAL A 164 -4.50 1.33 -13.31
CA VAL A 164 -4.14 1.54 -14.71
C VAL A 164 -2.64 1.52 -14.93
N GLU A 165 -2.23 1.21 -16.15
CA GLU A 165 -0.86 1.39 -16.62
C GLU A 165 -0.61 2.85 -17.05
N TRP A 166 0.52 3.39 -16.60
CA TRP A 166 1.05 4.68 -17.01
C TRP A 166 2.31 4.44 -17.86
N PRO A 167 2.37 4.97 -19.10
CA PRO A 167 3.45 4.68 -20.04
C PRO A 167 4.77 5.40 -19.70
N PHE A 168 4.74 6.31 -18.74
CA PHE A 168 5.86 7.11 -18.26
C PHE A 168 5.87 7.12 -16.71
N PRO A 169 6.99 7.49 -16.07
CA PRO A 169 7.05 7.55 -14.63
C PRO A 169 6.26 8.74 -14.09
N VAL A 170 5.55 8.50 -12.98
CA VAL A 170 4.79 9.51 -12.24
C VAL A 170 5.40 9.62 -10.85
N VAL A 171 5.66 10.85 -10.40
CA VAL A 171 6.29 11.12 -9.10
C VAL A 171 5.45 12.12 -8.32
N LEU A 172 5.04 11.75 -7.11
CA LEU A 172 4.43 12.66 -6.17
C LEU A 172 5.53 13.36 -5.36
N ILE A 173 5.50 14.69 -5.37
CA ILE A 173 6.43 15.56 -4.66
C ILE A 173 5.74 16.12 -3.42
N GLN A 174 6.21 15.68 -2.26
CA GLN A 174 5.83 16.22 -0.95
C GLN A 174 6.75 17.39 -0.59
N ASP A 175 6.26 18.59 -0.85
CA ASP A 175 7.01 19.84 -0.66
C ASP A 175 6.28 20.79 0.29
N PRO A 176 6.35 20.53 1.62
CA PRO A 176 5.57 21.30 2.60
C PRO A 176 5.93 22.79 2.62
N ASN A 177 7.16 23.15 2.22
CA ASN A 177 7.65 24.52 2.20
C ASN A 177 7.63 25.14 0.78
N SER A 178 7.11 24.43 -0.23
CA SER A 178 7.09 24.86 -1.63
C SER A 178 8.48 25.20 -2.22
N THR A 179 9.56 24.74 -1.60
CA THR A 179 10.93 25.05 -2.03
C THR A 179 11.26 24.39 -3.36
N LEU A 180 10.91 23.10 -3.51
CA LEU A 180 11.17 22.35 -4.74
C LEU A 180 10.34 22.88 -5.90
N LYS A 181 9.08 23.27 -5.63
CA LYS A 181 8.22 23.90 -6.64
C LYS A 181 8.81 25.22 -7.11
N VAL A 182 9.32 26.05 -6.19
CA VAL A 182 9.98 27.33 -6.53
C VAL A 182 11.25 27.10 -7.34
N ASP A 183 12.10 26.14 -6.95
CA ASP A 183 13.34 25.84 -7.66
C ASP A 183 13.09 25.37 -9.10
N LEU A 184 12.14 24.44 -9.27
CA LEU A 184 11.71 23.98 -10.60
C LEU A 184 11.09 25.11 -11.42
N SER A 185 10.31 25.98 -10.78
CA SER A 185 9.73 27.16 -11.44
C SER A 185 10.80 28.14 -11.89
N ASN A 186 11.81 28.42 -11.08
CA ASN A 186 12.93 29.29 -11.44
C ASN A 186 13.70 28.74 -12.64
N CYS A 187 13.98 27.43 -12.63
CA CYS A 187 14.63 26.75 -13.75
C CYS A 187 13.79 26.82 -15.04
N PHE A 188 12.47 26.60 -14.95
CA PHE A 188 11.55 26.73 -16.08
C PHE A 188 11.52 28.16 -16.64
N GLN A 189 11.39 29.17 -15.78
CA GLN A 189 11.34 30.57 -16.19
C GLN A 189 12.64 31.02 -16.87
N GLN A 190 13.79 30.56 -16.37
CA GLN A 190 15.09 30.95 -16.89
C GLN A 190 15.39 30.37 -18.28
N PHE A 191 14.99 29.12 -18.54
CA PHE A 191 15.45 28.38 -19.72
C PHE A 191 14.34 28.00 -20.71
N ASN A 192 13.10 27.84 -20.26
CA ASN A 192 12.02 27.24 -21.07
C ASN A 192 10.88 28.20 -21.39
N ALA A 193 10.62 29.22 -20.56
CA ALA A 193 9.51 30.16 -20.79
C ALA A 193 9.72 31.03 -22.04
N GLN A 194 10.92 31.58 -22.21
CA GLN A 194 11.34 32.30 -23.40
C GLN A 194 12.80 31.92 -23.73
N PRO A 195 13.01 30.82 -24.46
CA PRO A 195 14.36 30.31 -24.72
C PRO A 195 15.16 31.29 -25.57
N LEU A 196 16.32 31.71 -25.05
CA LEU A 196 17.26 32.58 -25.77
C LEU A 196 18.15 31.80 -26.75
N ASP A 197 18.43 30.54 -26.44
CA ASP A 197 19.26 29.61 -27.22
C ASP A 197 18.69 28.18 -27.12
N ASP A 198 19.53 27.14 -27.30
CA ASP A 198 19.14 25.74 -27.17
C ASP A 198 19.24 25.18 -25.73
N SER A 199 19.66 25.99 -24.75
CA SER A 199 19.73 25.56 -23.36
C SER A 199 18.31 25.38 -22.78
N ARG A 200 18.04 24.22 -22.19
CA ARG A 200 16.73 23.87 -21.63
C ARG A 200 16.87 23.37 -20.21
N CYS A 201 15.92 23.74 -19.36
CA CYS A 201 15.71 23.09 -18.09
C CYS A 201 15.04 21.72 -18.35
N ALA A 202 15.77 20.64 -18.07
CA ALA A 202 15.30 19.27 -18.26
C ALA A 202 15.29 18.52 -16.92
N VAL A 203 14.39 17.57 -16.80
CA VAL A 203 14.29 16.67 -15.64
C VAL A 203 14.47 15.25 -16.10
N GLU A 204 15.27 14.51 -15.34
CA GLU A 204 15.40 13.06 -15.45
C GLU A 204 14.67 12.39 -14.29
N ILE A 205 13.83 11.41 -14.62
CA ILE A 205 13.18 10.53 -13.64
C ILE A 205 13.71 9.11 -13.85
N ASN A 206 14.38 8.56 -12.85
CA ASN A 206 14.98 7.24 -12.92
C ASN A 206 14.34 6.29 -11.89
N ASN A 207 13.40 5.48 -12.37
CA ASN A 207 12.73 4.41 -11.63
C ASN A 207 12.40 3.26 -12.59
N GLY A 208 13.43 2.75 -13.27
CA GLY A 208 13.29 1.69 -14.26
C GLY A 208 12.89 0.37 -13.58
N MET A 209 11.72 -0.17 -13.94
CA MET A 209 11.19 -1.40 -13.35
C MET A 209 11.49 -2.60 -14.25
N SER A 210 12.17 -3.61 -13.70
CA SER A 210 12.61 -4.83 -14.41
C SER A 210 11.47 -5.78 -14.82
N ALA A 211 10.37 -5.73 -14.07
CA ALA A 211 9.17 -6.55 -14.28
C ALA A 211 8.40 -6.05 -15.52
N VAL A 212 7.86 -6.98 -16.33
CA VAL A 212 7.10 -6.65 -17.55
C VAL A 212 5.93 -7.58 -17.79
N HIS A 213 4.89 -7.03 -18.43
CA HIS A 213 3.68 -7.65 -18.94
C HIS A 213 2.73 -8.22 -17.89
N SER A 214 3.08 -9.32 -17.23
CA SER A 214 2.19 -10.01 -16.28
C SER A 214 2.98 -10.89 -15.32
N THR A 215 2.34 -11.29 -14.21
CA THR A 215 2.96 -12.14 -13.19
C THR A 215 3.47 -13.47 -13.79
N THR A 216 2.72 -14.05 -14.74
CA THR A 216 3.11 -15.31 -15.39
C THR A 216 4.38 -15.16 -16.23
N VAL A 217 4.50 -14.07 -16.99
CA VAL A 217 5.68 -13.77 -17.80
C VAL A 217 6.87 -13.47 -16.90
N CYS A 218 6.67 -12.69 -15.84
CA CYS A 218 7.74 -12.32 -14.93
C CYS A 218 8.28 -13.53 -14.16
N ASN A 219 7.42 -14.34 -13.55
CA ASN A 219 7.84 -15.55 -12.84
C ASN A 219 8.54 -16.56 -13.77
N ARG A 220 8.09 -16.68 -15.02
CA ARG A 220 8.78 -17.51 -16.01
C ARG A 220 10.19 -16.99 -16.31
N ARG A 221 10.38 -15.68 -16.45
CA ARG A 221 11.71 -15.07 -16.64
C ARG A 221 12.61 -15.29 -15.43
N GLN A 222 12.06 -15.11 -14.22
CA GLN A 222 12.75 -15.37 -12.96
C GLN A 222 13.23 -16.83 -12.89
N TYR A 223 12.33 -17.78 -13.18
CA TYR A 223 12.65 -19.21 -13.20
C TYR A 223 13.76 -19.54 -14.21
N LEU A 224 13.66 -19.04 -15.45
CA LEU A 224 14.70 -19.29 -16.47
C LEU A 224 16.07 -18.72 -16.09
N MET A 225 16.12 -17.60 -15.37
CA MET A 225 17.39 -17.05 -14.83
C MET A 225 17.93 -17.85 -13.66
N SER A 226 17.08 -18.44 -12.82
CA SER A 226 17.53 -19.31 -11.73
C SER A 226 18.23 -20.58 -12.22
N LEU A 227 17.99 -21.01 -13.47
CA LEU A 227 18.63 -22.18 -14.09
C LEU A 227 20.03 -21.91 -14.64
N GLN A 228 20.50 -20.66 -14.68
CA GLN A 228 21.83 -20.32 -15.22
C GLN A 228 22.92 -20.54 -14.15
N PRO A 229 23.82 -21.54 -14.28
CA PRO A 229 24.75 -21.91 -13.21
C PRO A 229 25.91 -20.92 -12.99
N PHE A 230 26.15 -20.00 -13.92
CA PHE A 230 27.32 -19.09 -13.91
C PHE A 230 26.97 -17.61 -13.77
N LYS A 231 25.70 -17.27 -13.54
CA LYS A 231 25.26 -15.89 -13.32
C LYS A 231 24.41 -15.84 -12.04
N ALA A 232 24.66 -14.85 -11.18
CA ALA A 232 23.73 -14.56 -10.10
C ALA A 232 22.36 -14.24 -10.73
N PRO A 233 21.26 -14.88 -10.29
CA PRO A 233 19.96 -14.63 -10.88
C PRO A 233 19.56 -13.18 -10.61
N ASP A 234 19.33 -12.42 -11.69
CA ASP A 234 18.69 -11.11 -11.57
C ASP A 234 17.27 -11.33 -11.04
N VAL A 235 16.83 -10.52 -10.07
CA VAL A 235 15.45 -10.53 -9.58
C VAL A 235 14.63 -9.57 -10.45
N PHE A 236 13.66 -10.11 -11.18
CA PHE A 236 12.78 -9.30 -12.03
C PHE A 236 11.50 -8.84 -11.32
N CYS A 237 10.96 -9.66 -10.43
CA CYS A 237 9.77 -9.38 -9.63
C CYS A 237 9.82 -10.19 -8.35
N ASP A 238 9.16 -9.64 -7.34
CA ASP A 238 8.87 -10.30 -6.07
C ASP A 238 7.37 -10.46 -5.91
N GLU A 239 6.99 -11.49 -5.15
CA GLU A 239 5.61 -11.68 -4.74
C GLU A 239 5.21 -10.59 -3.75
N LEU A 240 4.00 -10.06 -3.88
CA LEU A 240 3.45 -9.17 -2.86
C LEU A 240 3.13 -10.01 -1.62
N THR A 241 4.01 -10.00 -0.63
CA THR A 241 3.82 -10.75 0.63
C THR A 241 3.22 -9.87 1.71
N GLY A 242 2.63 -10.48 2.72
CA GLY A 242 2.12 -9.81 3.92
C GLY A 242 2.01 -10.78 5.09
N VAL A 243 1.74 -10.25 6.28
CA VAL A 243 1.63 -11.06 7.50
C VAL A 243 0.34 -10.72 8.23
N ASN A 244 -0.57 -11.69 8.28
CA ASN A 244 -1.71 -11.61 9.17
C ASN A 244 -1.25 -11.82 10.62
N ILE A 245 -1.77 -11.01 11.53
CA ILE A 245 -1.50 -11.14 12.96
C ILE A 245 -2.72 -11.73 13.63
N VAL A 246 -2.55 -12.89 14.26
CA VAL A 246 -3.62 -13.55 15.04
C VAL A 246 -3.21 -13.56 16.50
N LEU A 247 -4.00 -12.89 17.34
CA LEU A 247 -3.85 -12.88 18.78
C LEU A 247 -4.99 -13.72 19.38
N SER A 248 -4.62 -14.75 20.13
CA SER A 248 -5.58 -15.52 20.92
C SER A 248 -5.55 -15.06 22.36
N THR A 249 -6.72 -14.90 22.96
CA THR A 249 -6.84 -14.67 24.41
C THR A 249 -7.08 -15.95 25.19
N SER A 250 -7.00 -17.12 24.56
CA SER A 250 -7.31 -18.38 25.24
C SER A 250 -6.23 -18.76 26.23
N ASN A 251 -6.64 -19.09 27.44
CA ASN A 251 -5.93 -20.04 28.30
C ASN A 251 -6.97 -20.88 29.05
N THR A 252 -7.73 -21.71 28.33
CA THR A 252 -8.99 -22.19 28.91
C THR A 252 -9.50 -23.49 28.31
N SER A 253 -9.47 -24.57 29.12
CA SER A 253 -10.44 -25.67 29.31
C SER A 253 -11.21 -26.34 28.16
N HIS A 254 -11.26 -25.79 26.94
CA HIS A 254 -11.95 -26.37 25.78
C HIS A 254 -11.04 -27.23 24.90
N HIS A 255 -9.79 -27.42 25.33
CA HIS A 255 -8.86 -28.35 24.73
C HIS A 255 -9.04 -29.72 25.36
N ASN A 256 -9.62 -30.65 24.61
CA ASN A 256 -9.43 -32.06 24.95
C ASN A 256 -8.03 -32.46 24.48
N LEU A 257 -7.19 -32.93 25.41
CA LEU A 257 -6.00 -33.70 25.06
C LEU A 257 -6.49 -35.00 24.42
N LEU A 258 -6.48 -35.08 23.10
CA LEU A 258 -6.69 -36.36 22.45
C LEU A 258 -5.45 -37.22 22.77
N ALA A 259 -5.69 -38.37 23.39
CA ALA A 259 -4.65 -39.33 23.71
C ALA A 259 -3.84 -39.66 22.45
N SER A 260 -2.52 -39.60 22.63
CA SER A 260 -1.48 -40.02 21.71
C SER A 260 -1.85 -41.24 20.85
N GLY A 261 -1.94 -41.04 19.53
CA GLY A 261 -1.80 -42.13 18.57
C GLY A 261 -0.31 -42.54 18.44
N PRO A 262 0.01 -43.79 18.06
CA PRO A 262 1.32 -44.38 18.35
C PRO A 262 2.51 -43.87 17.52
N GLU A 263 2.39 -42.87 16.63
CA GLU A 263 3.46 -42.65 15.63
C GLU A 263 3.98 -41.22 15.43
N THR A 264 3.45 -40.19 16.09
CA THR A 264 4.12 -38.88 16.14
C THR A 264 3.74 -38.13 17.41
N GLY A 265 4.71 -37.85 18.28
CA GLY A 265 4.51 -37.21 19.59
C GLY A 265 4.12 -35.73 19.56
N SER A 266 3.16 -35.34 18.70
CA SER A 266 2.48 -34.04 18.81
C SER A 266 1.17 -34.22 19.58
N ASN A 267 1.09 -33.60 20.76
CA ASN A 267 -0.16 -33.47 21.49
C ASN A 267 -1.10 -32.55 20.71
N LEU A 268 -1.87 -33.11 19.76
CA LEU A 268 -2.92 -32.40 19.05
C LEU A 268 -4.07 -32.17 20.03
N THR A 269 -4.12 -30.96 20.59
CA THR A 269 -5.31 -30.50 21.29
C THR A 269 -6.45 -30.41 20.29
N ALA A 270 -7.64 -30.87 20.66
CA ALA A 270 -8.86 -30.71 19.85
C ALA A 270 -9.74 -29.62 20.46
N ARG A 271 -10.26 -28.72 19.61
CA ARG A 271 -11.14 -27.61 20.00
C ARG A 271 -12.59 -27.98 19.72
N ALA A 272 -13.50 -27.56 20.61
CA ALA A 272 -14.93 -27.83 20.43
C ALA A 272 -15.52 -26.99 19.28
N PRO A 273 -16.53 -27.49 18.55
CA PRO A 273 -17.22 -26.71 17.53
C PRO A 273 -17.95 -25.50 18.15
N ASN A 274 -18.10 -24.41 17.38
CA ASN A 274 -18.78 -23.18 17.82
C ASN A 274 -18.25 -22.59 19.16
N SER A 275 -16.98 -22.83 19.46
CA SER A 275 -16.33 -22.41 20.71
C SER A 275 -15.60 -21.08 20.61
N SER A 276 -15.48 -20.49 19.42
CA SER A 276 -14.59 -19.34 19.17
C SER A 276 -15.33 -18.16 18.54
N LEU A 277 -15.01 -16.94 18.95
CA LEU A 277 -15.43 -15.69 18.34
C LEU A 277 -14.21 -15.02 17.72
N VAL A 278 -14.32 -14.60 16.46
CA VAL A 278 -13.25 -13.90 15.75
C VAL A 278 -13.65 -12.45 15.57
N VAL A 279 -12.78 -11.53 16.01
CA VAL A 279 -12.92 -10.09 15.77
C VAL A 279 -11.73 -9.67 14.92
N LEU A 280 -12.00 -9.10 13.75
CA LEU A 280 -10.97 -8.81 12.77
C LEU A 280 -11.05 -7.38 12.22
N THR A 281 -9.93 -6.90 11.70
CA THR A 281 -9.82 -5.62 10.99
C THR A 281 -8.69 -5.69 9.98
N ARG A 282 -8.83 -4.94 8.88
CA ARG A 282 -7.73 -4.71 7.94
C ARG A 282 -6.67 -3.79 8.55
N MET A 283 -5.41 -4.00 8.21
CA MET A 283 -4.28 -3.16 8.66
C MET A 283 -3.49 -2.51 7.51
N ASP A 284 -3.85 -2.78 6.27
CA ASP A 284 -3.18 -2.26 5.08
C ASP A 284 -4.03 -1.23 4.32
N ALA A 285 -3.35 -0.41 3.53
CA ALA A 285 -3.95 0.50 2.54
C ALA A 285 -3.14 0.45 1.25
N ARG A 286 -3.73 0.98 0.17
CA ARG A 286 -3.13 1.00 -1.16
C ARG A 286 -2.96 2.42 -1.65
N SER A 287 -1.81 2.67 -2.28
CA SER A 287 -1.59 3.82 -3.16
C SER A 287 -0.78 3.37 -4.39
N MET A 288 -0.88 4.12 -5.47
CA MET A 288 0.03 4.02 -6.61
C MET A 288 1.44 4.50 -6.25
N PHE A 289 1.56 5.40 -5.27
CA PHE A 289 2.82 5.96 -4.81
C PHE A 289 3.36 5.21 -3.57
N GLU A 290 4.63 4.77 -3.63
CA GLU A 290 5.21 3.86 -2.64
C GLU A 290 5.20 4.38 -1.19
N ARG A 291 5.39 5.70 -0.99
CA ARG A 291 5.47 6.33 0.33
C ARG A 291 4.20 7.08 0.73
N SER A 292 3.06 6.74 0.12
CA SER A 292 1.81 7.50 0.33
C SER A 292 0.58 6.63 0.64
N GLY A 293 0.77 5.32 0.80
CA GLY A 293 -0.29 4.37 1.16
C GLY A 293 -0.76 4.43 2.62
N PHE A 294 -1.06 5.61 3.17
CA PHE A 294 -1.56 5.75 4.54
C PHE A 294 -3.10 5.76 4.58
N GLY A 295 -3.71 4.75 5.20
CA GLY A 295 -5.16 4.66 5.41
C GLY A 295 -5.65 5.34 6.70
N SER A 296 -5.42 6.65 6.85
CA SER A 296 -5.63 7.35 8.14
C SER A 296 -7.07 7.31 8.66
N GLN A 297 -8.05 7.39 7.76
CA GLN A 297 -9.48 7.38 8.13
C GLN A 297 -10.12 5.99 8.00
N GLY A 298 -9.69 5.19 7.01
CA GLY A 298 -10.28 3.88 6.73
C GLY A 298 -9.73 2.72 7.57
N VAL A 299 -8.43 2.77 7.90
CA VAL A 299 -7.68 1.60 8.41
C VAL A 299 -7.23 1.81 9.84
N LEU A 300 -6.50 2.91 10.12
CA LEU A 300 -5.94 3.16 11.44
C LEU A 300 -6.98 3.14 12.59
N PRO A 301 -8.20 3.69 12.42
CA PRO A 301 -9.22 3.65 13.47
C PRO A 301 -9.67 2.22 13.80
N GLY A 302 -9.83 1.35 12.80
CA GLY A 302 -10.19 -0.06 13.00
C GLY A 302 -9.13 -0.81 13.80
N VAL A 303 -7.87 -0.65 13.41
CA VAL A 303 -6.70 -1.20 14.12
C VAL A 303 -6.63 -0.68 15.55
N ALA A 304 -6.76 0.64 15.75
CA ALA A 304 -6.68 1.27 17.06
C ALA A 304 -7.81 0.82 18.00
N VAL A 305 -9.04 0.70 17.49
CA VAL A 305 -10.19 0.21 18.26
C VAL A 305 -9.97 -1.26 18.63
N LEU A 306 -9.62 -2.12 17.67
CA LEU A 306 -9.41 -3.56 17.95
C LEU A 306 -8.31 -3.77 19.00
N LEU A 307 -7.18 -3.07 18.86
CA LEU A 307 -6.08 -3.15 19.80
C LEU A 307 -6.48 -2.64 21.19
N SER A 308 -7.17 -1.50 21.26
CA SER A 308 -7.64 -0.93 22.52
C SER A 308 -8.63 -1.85 23.22
N THR A 309 -9.57 -2.44 22.47
CA THR A 309 -10.52 -3.43 22.96
C THR A 309 -9.80 -4.68 23.46
N ALA A 310 -8.82 -5.21 22.71
CA ALA A 310 -8.03 -6.35 23.13
C ALA A 310 -7.30 -6.10 24.45
N VAL A 311 -6.57 -4.99 24.55
CA VAL A 311 -5.84 -4.61 25.77
C VAL A 311 -6.79 -4.42 26.96
N HIS A 312 -7.95 -3.79 26.73
CA HIS A 312 -8.94 -3.59 27.77
C HIS A 312 -9.55 -4.91 28.26
N LEU A 313 -9.96 -5.79 27.34
CA LEU A 313 -10.56 -7.09 27.66
C LEU A 313 -9.58 -8.01 28.39
N LEU A 314 -8.32 -8.08 27.93
CA LEU A 314 -7.28 -8.88 28.57
C LEU A 314 -6.98 -8.47 30.03
N ARG A 315 -7.32 -7.23 30.41
CA ARG A 315 -7.17 -6.75 31.79
C ARG A 315 -8.36 -7.09 32.68
N GLN A 316 -9.49 -7.52 32.11
CA GLN A 316 -10.70 -7.83 32.88
C GLN A 316 -10.54 -9.13 33.68
N PRO A 317 -11.09 -9.21 34.90
CA PRO A 317 -11.01 -10.42 35.72
C PRO A 317 -11.54 -11.68 35.03
N ALA A 318 -12.59 -11.54 34.20
CA ALA A 318 -13.15 -12.65 33.44
C ALA A 318 -12.15 -13.29 32.46
N PHE A 319 -11.30 -12.49 31.82
CA PHE A 319 -10.24 -12.97 30.94
C PHE A 319 -9.05 -13.53 31.74
N LYS A 320 -8.66 -12.87 32.84
CA LYS A 320 -7.56 -13.34 33.71
C LYS A 320 -7.87 -14.68 34.40
N ASN A 321 -9.12 -14.86 34.81
CA ASN A 321 -9.59 -16.06 35.48
C ASN A 321 -10.12 -17.09 34.50
N SER A 322 -10.03 -16.83 33.19
CA SER A 322 -10.39 -17.82 32.18
C SER A 322 -11.86 -18.28 32.32
N GLN A 323 -12.77 -17.33 32.51
CA GLN A 323 -14.20 -17.57 32.68
C GLN A 323 -14.99 -17.17 31.43
N LEU A 324 -14.45 -17.49 30.25
CA LEU A 324 -15.11 -17.19 28.99
C LEU A 324 -15.91 -18.39 28.51
N LYS A 325 -17.14 -18.14 28.05
CA LYS A 325 -17.97 -19.16 27.39
C LYS A 325 -17.42 -19.57 26.01
N ARG A 326 -16.65 -18.68 25.39
CA ARG A 326 -16.06 -18.83 24.07
C ARG A 326 -14.69 -18.18 24.05
N ASP A 327 -13.78 -18.75 23.29
CA ASP A 327 -12.47 -18.18 23.06
C ASP A 327 -12.58 -16.98 22.12
N LEU A 328 -11.69 -16.00 22.30
CA LEU A 328 -11.67 -14.79 21.51
C LEU A 328 -10.37 -14.69 20.74
N PHE A 329 -10.50 -14.46 19.43
CA PHE A 329 -9.39 -14.24 18.52
C PHE A 329 -9.47 -12.82 17.97
N PHE A 330 -8.39 -12.06 18.08
CA PHE A 330 -8.22 -10.78 17.43
C PHE A 330 -7.33 -10.96 16.21
N VAL A 331 -7.81 -10.59 15.03
CA VAL A 331 -7.10 -10.81 13.77
C VAL A 331 -6.88 -9.48 13.06
N PHE A 332 -5.64 -9.22 12.68
CA PHE A 332 -5.29 -8.09 11.81
C PHE A 332 -4.88 -8.67 10.45
N LEU A 333 -5.60 -8.23 9.42
CA LEU A 333 -5.46 -8.74 8.06
C LEU A 333 -4.62 -7.79 7.23
N ASP A 334 -3.57 -8.32 6.62
CA ASP A 334 -2.65 -7.58 5.76
C ASP A 334 -2.96 -7.83 4.28
N ASN A 335 -2.67 -6.87 3.42
CA ASN A 335 -2.99 -6.90 1.98
C ASN A 335 -4.48 -7.13 1.64
N GLU A 336 -5.44 -6.63 2.42
CA GLU A 336 -6.85 -6.64 2.05
C GLU A 336 -7.16 -5.71 0.86
N ALA A 337 -6.38 -4.64 0.67
CA ALA A 337 -6.49 -3.73 -0.48
C ALA A 337 -6.06 -4.35 -1.82
N TYR A 338 -5.49 -5.54 -1.78
CA TYR A 338 -5.01 -6.29 -2.93
C TYR A 338 -5.84 -7.57 -3.03
N ASP A 339 -7.10 -7.47 -3.43
CA ASP A 339 -7.94 -8.63 -3.75
C ASP A 339 -8.08 -9.64 -2.58
N PHE A 340 -8.21 -9.14 -1.34
CA PHE A 340 -8.42 -9.96 -0.14
C PHE A 340 -7.30 -10.99 0.10
N MET A 341 -6.04 -10.65 -0.21
CA MET A 341 -4.92 -11.60 -0.07
C MET A 341 -4.75 -12.11 1.37
N GLY A 342 -4.89 -11.24 2.38
CA GLY A 342 -4.76 -11.62 3.78
C GLY A 342 -5.85 -12.57 4.23
N SER A 343 -7.10 -12.19 4.08
CA SER A 343 -8.28 -12.95 4.47
C SER A 343 -8.46 -14.21 3.62
N GLY A 344 -8.08 -14.16 2.35
CA GLY A 344 -8.00 -15.32 1.46
C GLY A 344 -7.00 -16.35 1.98
N ARG A 345 -5.81 -15.91 2.40
CA ARG A 345 -4.82 -16.80 3.04
C ARG A 345 -5.34 -17.36 4.36
N LEU A 346 -5.94 -16.52 5.21
CA LEU A 346 -6.53 -16.96 6.47
C LEU A 346 -7.65 -17.98 6.25
N HIS A 347 -8.51 -17.79 5.26
CA HIS A 347 -9.56 -18.73 4.91
C HIS A 347 -8.99 -20.10 4.51
N TYR A 348 -7.93 -20.11 3.70
CA TYR A 348 -7.21 -21.34 3.34
C TYR A 348 -6.65 -22.02 4.58
N ASP A 349 -5.97 -21.29 5.46
CA ASP A 349 -5.40 -21.86 6.68
C ASP A 349 -6.46 -22.37 7.68
N LEU A 350 -7.65 -21.76 7.71
CA LEU A 350 -8.79 -22.23 8.51
C LEU A 350 -9.47 -23.47 7.91
N ARG A 351 -9.51 -23.58 6.58
CA ARG A 351 -10.12 -24.73 5.88
C ARG A 351 -9.23 -25.96 5.95
N GLU A 352 -7.92 -25.78 5.78
CA GLU A 352 -6.93 -26.86 5.82
C GLU A 352 -6.37 -27.10 7.24
N GLU A 353 -6.92 -26.41 8.25
CA GLU A 353 -6.52 -26.46 9.67
C GLU A 353 -5.01 -26.22 9.92
N LEU A 354 -4.37 -25.43 9.05
CA LEU A 354 -2.93 -25.17 9.08
C LEU A 354 -2.54 -24.19 10.19
N LEU A 355 -3.47 -23.38 10.70
CA LEU A 355 -3.21 -22.48 11.84
C LEU A 355 -2.70 -23.24 13.07
N SER A 356 -3.15 -24.49 13.25
CA SER A 356 -2.69 -25.37 14.33
C SER A 356 -1.19 -25.65 14.25
N ARG A 357 -0.64 -25.78 13.03
CA ARG A 357 0.78 -26.05 12.79
C ARG A 357 1.65 -24.85 13.14
N TYR A 358 1.14 -23.63 12.92
CA TYR A 358 1.90 -22.40 13.15
C TYR A 358 1.76 -21.88 14.59
N THR A 359 0.58 -22.04 15.19
CA THR A 359 0.27 -21.42 16.49
C THR A 359 0.22 -22.42 17.64
N GLY A 360 0.13 -23.72 17.36
CA GLY A 360 -0.13 -24.76 18.36
C GLY A 360 -1.60 -24.85 18.80
N TYR A 361 -2.47 -23.95 18.32
CA TYR A 361 -3.89 -23.93 18.65
C TYR A 361 -4.72 -24.37 17.43
N PRO A 362 -5.49 -25.48 17.52
CA PRO A 362 -6.44 -25.84 16.47
C PRO A 362 -7.47 -24.72 16.29
N LEU A 363 -7.56 -24.18 15.08
CA LEU A 363 -8.61 -23.25 14.69
C LEU A 363 -8.95 -23.52 13.23
N GLY A 364 -10.24 -23.64 12.97
CA GLY A 364 -10.83 -23.96 11.67
C GLY A 364 -12.28 -23.49 11.64
N TRP A 365 -12.92 -23.57 10.48
CA TRP A 365 -14.27 -23.01 10.29
C TRP A 365 -15.31 -23.60 11.25
N ASP A 366 -15.24 -24.90 11.56
CA ASP A 366 -16.18 -25.59 12.47
C ASP A 366 -16.12 -25.06 13.92
N HIS A 367 -15.00 -24.43 14.29
CA HIS A 367 -14.79 -23.87 15.63
C HIS A 367 -15.36 -22.46 15.77
N ILE A 368 -15.59 -21.75 14.67
CA ILE A 368 -15.97 -20.33 14.65
C ILE A 368 -17.50 -20.21 14.82
N TYR A 369 -17.92 -19.63 15.94
CA TYR A 369 -19.32 -19.30 16.21
C TYR A 369 -19.77 -18.03 15.49
N GLY A 370 -18.88 -17.05 15.34
CA GLY A 370 -19.22 -15.76 14.74
C GLY A 370 -17.99 -14.94 14.40
N LEU A 371 -18.19 -13.99 13.49
CA LEU A 371 -17.16 -13.10 12.98
C LEU A 371 -17.66 -11.65 13.09
N ILE A 372 -16.81 -10.78 13.63
CA ILE A 372 -17.06 -9.35 13.74
C ILE A 372 -15.92 -8.65 13.01
N GLU A 373 -16.26 -7.89 11.97
CA GLU A 373 -15.30 -7.08 11.23
C GLU A 373 -15.44 -5.61 11.61
N LEU A 374 -14.31 -4.95 11.82
CA LEU A 374 -14.21 -3.51 12.03
C LEU A 374 -13.60 -2.86 10.78
N GLY A 375 -14.38 -2.00 10.13
CA GLY A 375 -13.95 -1.23 8.95
C GLY A 375 -14.42 0.21 9.02
N GLU A 376 -13.59 1.14 8.54
CA GLU A 376 -13.94 2.55 8.26
C GLU A 376 -14.58 3.33 9.42
N LEU A 377 -14.03 3.15 10.64
CA LEU A 377 -14.57 3.77 11.85
C LEU A 377 -14.16 5.25 12.05
N GLY A 378 -13.33 5.83 11.17
CA GLY A 378 -12.73 7.15 11.37
C GLY A 378 -13.68 8.34 11.18
N LEU A 379 -14.74 8.17 10.38
CA LEU A 379 -15.66 9.26 10.00
C LEU A 379 -17.11 8.91 10.35
N PRO A 380 -17.49 8.94 11.65
CA PRO A 380 -18.88 8.68 12.03
C PRO A 380 -19.81 9.76 11.49
N SER A 381 -21.03 9.36 11.10
CA SER A 381 -22.01 10.33 10.59
C SER A 381 -22.46 11.26 11.73
N ASN A 382 -22.36 12.58 11.48
CA ASN A 382 -22.62 13.60 12.48
C ASN A 382 -24.10 14.00 12.49
N LYS A 383 -24.88 13.32 13.33
CA LYS A 383 -26.25 13.72 13.69
C LYS A 383 -26.30 13.77 15.22
N THR A 384 -25.80 14.87 15.81
CA THR A 384 -25.71 15.17 17.26
C THR A 384 -24.95 14.16 18.16
N GLN A 385 -24.85 12.89 17.76
CA GLN A 385 -24.02 11.83 18.32
C GLN A 385 -23.35 11.06 17.16
N PRO A 386 -22.15 10.50 17.36
CA PRO A 386 -21.50 9.68 16.35
C PRO A 386 -22.33 8.42 16.10
N SER A 387 -22.71 8.19 14.84
CA SER A 387 -23.45 6.99 14.42
C SER A 387 -22.55 6.06 13.62
N TYR A 388 -22.65 4.76 13.94
CA TYR A 388 -21.95 3.67 13.27
C TYR A 388 -22.98 2.71 12.69
N TYR A 389 -22.63 2.08 11.58
CA TYR A 389 -23.50 1.14 10.87
C TYR A 389 -23.01 -0.29 11.09
N MET A 390 -23.94 -1.20 11.35
CA MET A 390 -23.67 -2.64 11.36
C MET A 390 -24.19 -3.24 10.07
N LEU A 391 -23.28 -3.78 9.26
CA LEU A 391 -23.61 -4.43 8.01
C LEU A 391 -23.71 -5.94 8.25
N THR A 392 -24.75 -6.56 7.70
CA THR A 392 -24.96 -8.01 7.78
C THR A 392 -25.45 -8.50 6.44
N ASP A 393 -24.96 -9.66 6.00
CA ASP A 393 -25.52 -10.34 4.83
C ASP A 393 -27.01 -10.65 5.01
N ASP A 394 -27.80 -10.52 3.94
CA ASP A 394 -29.24 -10.74 3.97
C ASP A 394 -29.60 -12.19 4.32
N ALA A 395 -28.83 -13.18 3.84
CA ALA A 395 -29.08 -14.58 4.16
C ALA A 395 -28.79 -14.86 5.63
N ILE A 396 -27.69 -14.33 6.17
CA ILE A 396 -27.39 -14.41 7.61
C ILE A 396 -28.48 -13.70 8.43
N ARG A 397 -28.86 -12.48 8.04
CA ARG A 397 -29.92 -11.73 8.73
C ARG A 397 -31.23 -12.52 8.76
N ASN A 398 -31.61 -13.14 7.64
CA ASN A 398 -32.84 -13.93 7.55
C ASN A 398 -32.78 -15.21 8.39
N GLN A 399 -31.61 -15.86 8.48
CA GLN A 399 -31.39 -16.99 9.40
C GLN A 399 -31.48 -16.58 10.87
N VAL A 400 -31.02 -15.38 11.22
CA VAL A 400 -31.03 -14.85 12.61
C VAL A 400 -32.37 -14.20 12.98
N ARG A 401 -33.21 -13.81 12.02
CA ARG A 401 -34.54 -13.22 12.28
C ARG A 401 -35.53 -14.21 12.92
N ASN A 402 -35.41 -15.50 12.63
CA ASN A 402 -36.25 -16.55 13.22
C ASN A 402 -35.87 -16.95 14.68
N PRO A 403 -34.59 -16.93 15.12
CA PRO A 403 -34.21 -17.14 16.52
C PRO A 403 -34.15 -15.85 17.39
N MET A 404 -34.46 -14.67 16.84
CA MET A 404 -34.36 -13.38 17.57
C MET A 404 -35.50 -13.10 18.58
N THR A 405 -36.06 -14.13 19.23
CA THR A 405 -36.84 -13.97 20.48
C THR A 405 -35.97 -14.04 21.74
N SER A 406 -34.67 -14.34 21.64
CA SER A 406 -33.80 -14.50 22.83
C SER A 406 -32.58 -13.56 22.91
N LEU A 407 -32.26 -12.78 21.89
CA LEU A 407 -31.12 -11.85 21.95
C LEU A 407 -31.55 -10.44 22.39
N ARG A 408 -31.83 -10.26 23.69
CA ARG A 408 -31.82 -8.92 24.30
C ARG A 408 -30.36 -8.43 24.35
N ILE A 409 -29.93 -7.75 23.29
CA ILE A 409 -28.70 -6.93 23.33
C ILE A 409 -28.98 -5.79 24.31
N PHE A 410 -28.56 -5.94 25.56
CA PHE A 410 -28.49 -4.85 26.51
C PHE A 410 -27.31 -3.96 26.11
N LEU A 411 -27.60 -2.92 25.32
CA LEU A 411 -26.72 -1.76 25.18
C LEU A 411 -26.75 -0.97 26.49
N LEU A 412 -25.87 -1.34 27.43
CA LEU A 412 -25.53 -0.48 28.56
C LEU A 412 -24.56 0.58 28.05
N PHE A 413 -25.09 1.70 27.58
CA PHE A 413 -24.34 2.95 27.51
C PHE A 413 -24.02 3.40 28.94
N GLY A 414 -22.89 2.95 29.46
CA GLY A 414 -22.27 3.55 30.63
C GLY A 414 -21.74 4.93 30.26
N LEU A 415 -22.51 5.97 30.57
CA LEU A 415 -22.05 7.36 30.59
C LEU A 415 -20.84 7.51 31.52
N ILE A 416 -19.63 7.37 30.97
CA ILE A 416 -18.42 7.84 31.66
C ILE A 416 -18.34 9.34 31.38
N LYS A 417 -18.76 10.15 32.37
CA LYS A 417 -18.49 11.59 32.40
C LYS A 417 -16.99 11.82 32.21
N PRO A 418 -16.55 12.71 31.29
CA PRO A 418 -15.17 13.11 31.22
C PRO A 418 -14.81 13.89 32.50
N ARG A 419 -13.90 13.36 33.31
CA ARG A 419 -13.18 14.18 34.28
C ARG A 419 -12.16 15.00 33.50
N TYR A 420 -12.39 16.31 33.48
CA TYR A 420 -11.44 17.33 33.05
C TYR A 420 -10.06 17.04 33.66
N PHE A 421 -9.07 16.75 32.81
CA PHE A 421 -7.67 16.99 33.15
C PHE A 421 -7.38 18.43 32.76
N SER A 422 -7.23 19.28 33.78
CA SER A 422 -6.78 20.66 33.62
C SER A 422 -5.35 20.66 33.08
N HIS A 423 -5.15 21.42 32.01
CA HIS A 423 -3.86 21.94 31.62
C HIS A 423 -3.15 22.63 32.79
N THR A 424 -1.88 22.30 32.98
CA THR A 424 -0.88 23.25 33.44
C THR A 424 0.37 23.01 32.61
N CYS A 425 0.88 24.11 32.04
CA CYS A 425 2.14 24.23 31.31
C CYS A 425 3.34 23.73 32.11
#